data_AF-A0A520UGH4-F1
#
_entry.id   AF-A0A520UGH4-F1
#
_cell.length_a   1.000
_cell.length_b   1.000
_cell.length_c   1.000
_cell.angle_alpha   90.00
_cell.angle_beta   90.00
_cell.angle_gamma   90.00
#
_symmetry.space_group_name_H-M   'P 1'
#
loop_
_entity.id
_entity.type
_entity.pdbx_description
1 polymer ?
#
loop_
_entity_poly.entity_id
_entity_poly.type
_entity_poly.pdbx_seq_one_letter_code
_entity_poly.pdbx_strand_id
1 'polypeptide(L)'
;MDIKTILLIVLFLWGVPSTYFRSKFRKIVYQTDDWKINIKPVFLKELKALFVNLYPENKDYISSRKFYRIYLIIYLALFIAYYLS
;
A
#
# COMPACT_ATOMS: atom_id res chain seq x y z
N MET A 1 5.64 20.31 -20.74
CA MET A 1 5.97 19.69 -19.44
C MET A 1 6.91 18.54 -19.72
N ASP A 2 8.06 18.47 -19.05
CA ASP A 2 8.98 17.35 -19.27
C ASP A 2 8.38 16.02 -18.73
N ILE A 3 8.91 14.90 -19.21
CA ILE A 3 8.43 13.57 -18.82
C ILE A 3 8.57 13.30 -17.32
N LYS A 4 9.61 13.83 -16.69
CA LYS A 4 9.91 13.68 -15.27
C LYS A 4 8.88 14.42 -14.41
N THR A 5 8.45 15.61 -14.83
CA THR A 5 7.38 16.39 -14.20
C THR A 5 6.03 15.70 -14.37
N ILE A 6 5.74 15.11 -15.55
CA ILE A 6 4.53 14.29 -15.75
C ILE A 6 4.52 13.10 -14.78
N LEU A 7 5.62 12.34 -14.72
CA LEU A 7 5.76 11.17 -13.86
C LEU A 7 5.66 11.55 -12.37
N LEU A 8 6.22 12.69 -11.97
CA LEU A 8 6.12 13.20 -10.61
C LEU A 8 4.67 13.51 -10.24
N ILE A 9 3.92 14.18 -11.11
CA ILE A 9 2.49 14.47 -10.90
C ILE A 9 1.70 13.17 -10.79
N VAL A 10 1.95 12.21 -11.69
CA VAL A 10 1.31 10.89 -11.64
C VAL A 10 1.64 10.17 -10.34
N LEU A 11 2.89 10.23 -9.85
CA LEU A 11 3.29 9.64 -8.57
C LEU A 11 2.56 10.25 -7.37
N PHE A 12 2.35 11.57 -7.36
CA PHE A 12 1.58 12.21 -6.30
C PHE A 12 0.10 11.83 -6.36
N LEU A 13 -0.51 11.85 -7.54
CA LEU A 13 -1.91 11.43 -7.73
C LEU A 13 -2.09 9.95 -7.36
N TRP A 14 -1.15 9.10 -7.77
CA TRP A 14 -1.10 7.68 -7.39
C TRP A 14 -0.61 7.48 -5.94
N GLY A 15 -0.19 8.52 -5.22
CA GLY A 15 0.10 8.45 -3.79
C GLY A 15 -1.17 8.53 -2.95
N VAL A 16 -2.17 9.28 -3.39
CA VAL A 16 -3.37 9.58 -2.59
C VAL A 16 -4.20 8.33 -2.25
N PRO A 17 -4.58 7.46 -3.21
CA PRO A 17 -5.37 6.27 -2.91
C PRO A 17 -4.62 5.25 -2.04
N SER A 18 -3.28 5.33 -1.95
CA SER A 18 -2.46 4.42 -1.15
C SER A 18 -2.86 4.44 0.33
N THR A 19 -3.31 5.59 0.83
CA THR A 19 -3.76 5.79 2.21
C THR A 19 -4.98 4.95 2.54
N TYR A 20 -5.93 4.83 1.62
CA TYR A 20 -7.12 4.00 1.76
C TYR A 20 -6.76 2.52 1.82
N PHE A 21 -5.98 2.03 0.84
CA PHE A 21 -5.57 0.63 0.78
C PHE A 21 -4.71 0.23 1.99
N ARG A 22 -3.77 1.09 2.38
CA ARG A 22 -2.94 0.91 3.58
C ARG A 22 -3.80 0.86 4.85
N SER A 23 -4.76 1.78 5.00
CA SER A 23 -5.64 1.82 6.17
C SER A 23 -6.48 0.56 6.30
N LYS A 24 -7.14 0.14 5.22
CA LYS A 24 -7.93 -1.10 5.19
C LYS A 24 -7.06 -2.31 5.54
N PHE A 25 -5.88 -2.41 4.94
CA PHE A 25 -4.94 -3.50 5.22
C PHE A 25 -4.49 -3.52 6.68
N ARG A 26 -4.12 -2.36 7.25
CA ARG A 26 -3.69 -2.24 8.66
C ARG A 26 -4.79 -2.66 9.62
N LYS A 27 -6.02 -2.18 9.43
CA LYS A 27 -7.15 -2.54 10.29
C LYS A 27 -7.36 -4.06 10.35
N ILE A 28 -7.30 -4.74 9.21
CA ILE A 28 -7.39 -6.21 9.15
C ILE A 28 -6.18 -6.87 9.82
N VAL A 29 -4.96 -6.42 9.51
CA VAL A 29 -3.71 -7.02 10.05
C VAL A 29 -3.64 -6.93 11.57
N TYR A 30 -4.01 -5.79 12.14
CA TYR A 30 -4.02 -5.54 13.58
C TYR A 30 -5.34 -5.89 14.26
N GLN A 31 -6.32 -6.42 13.51
CA GLN A 31 -7.64 -6.82 14.03
C GLN A 31 -8.28 -5.69 14.86
N THR A 32 -8.31 -4.49 14.29
CA THR A 32 -8.82 -3.30 14.95
C THR A 32 -9.55 -2.39 13.97
N ASP A 33 -10.62 -1.76 14.43
CA ASP A 33 -11.34 -0.74 13.66
C ASP A 33 -10.84 0.68 13.96
N ASP A 34 -9.96 0.84 14.96
CA ASP A 34 -9.45 2.14 15.40
C ASP A 34 -8.60 2.80 14.31
N TRP A 35 -8.98 4.01 13.90
CA TRP A 35 -8.28 4.82 12.92
C TRP A 35 -6.86 5.19 13.36
N LYS A 36 -6.60 5.24 14.68
CA LYS A 36 -5.27 5.53 15.25
C LYS A 36 -4.21 4.54 14.77
N ILE A 37 -4.60 3.34 14.33
CA ILE A 37 -3.65 2.39 13.76
C ILE A 37 -2.88 2.99 12.58
N ASN A 38 -3.44 3.96 11.85
CA ASN A 38 -2.76 4.59 10.71
C ASN A 38 -1.64 5.56 11.10
N ILE A 39 -1.68 6.09 12.32
CA ILE A 39 -0.66 7.02 12.84
C ILE A 39 0.42 6.25 13.61
N LYS A 40 0.07 5.12 14.24
CA LYS A 40 1.03 4.33 15.02
C LYS A 40 2.24 3.90 14.15
N PRO A 41 3.49 4.08 14.62
CA PRO A 41 4.70 3.71 13.88
C PRO A 41 5.02 2.20 13.97
N VAL A 42 3.98 1.35 13.96
CA VAL A 42 4.13 -0.10 13.86
C VAL A 42 4.13 -0.48 12.38
N PHE A 43 5.06 -1.34 11.96
CA PHE A 43 5.24 -1.75 10.55
C PHE A 43 5.68 -3.21 10.37
N LEU A 44 6.35 -3.82 11.36
CA LEU A 44 6.85 -5.20 11.24
C LEU A 44 5.73 -6.22 10.97
N LYS A 45 4.57 -6.08 11.65
CA LYS A 45 3.42 -6.97 11.42
C LYS A 45 2.85 -6.80 10.01
N GLU A 46 2.83 -5.57 9.48
CA GLU A 46 2.41 -5.28 8.11
C GLU A 46 3.36 -5.85 7.09
N LEU A 47 4.68 -5.72 7.28
CA LEU A 47 5.67 -6.34 6.38
C LEU A 47 5.49 -7.86 6.38
N LYS A 48 5.35 -8.47 7.57
CA LYS A 48 5.08 -9.91 7.68
C LYS A 48 3.77 -10.28 6.98
N ALA A 49 2.69 -9.54 7.17
CA ALA A 49 1.41 -9.76 6.50
C ALA A 49 1.47 -9.51 4.98
N LEU A 50 2.29 -8.55 4.55
CA LEU A 50 2.51 -8.26 3.15
C LEU A 50 3.19 -9.43 2.50
N PHE A 51 4.27 -9.98 3.05
CA PHE A 51 5.05 -11.04 2.39
C PHE A 51 4.58 -12.47 2.73
N VAL A 52 4.07 -12.69 3.93
CA VAL A 52 3.57 -13.99 4.44
C VAL A 52 2.04 -13.95 4.59
N ASN A 53 1.37 -15.09 4.42
CA ASN A 53 -0.07 -15.18 4.66
C ASN A 53 -0.36 -15.44 6.15
N LEU A 54 -0.71 -14.40 6.92
CA LEU A 54 -1.04 -14.54 8.35
C LEU A 54 -2.43 -15.11 8.62
N TYR A 55 -3.39 -14.87 7.71
CA TYR A 55 -4.80 -15.25 7.90
C TYR A 55 -5.34 -15.94 6.63
N PRO A 56 -4.94 -17.21 6.38
CA PRO A 56 -5.31 -17.93 5.15
C PRO A 56 -6.82 -18.20 5.02
N GLU A 57 -7.54 -18.26 6.12
CA GLU A 57 -9.00 -18.48 6.16
C GLU A 57 -9.79 -17.17 5.89
N ASN A 58 -9.15 -16.00 6.03
CA ASN A 58 -9.83 -14.71 5.95
C ASN A 58 -9.83 -14.19 4.50
N LYS A 59 -11.00 -14.28 3.84
CA LYS A 59 -11.18 -13.84 2.44
C LYS A 59 -10.96 -12.34 2.26
N ASP A 60 -11.40 -11.52 3.21
CA ASP A 60 -11.22 -10.06 3.16
C ASP A 60 -9.74 -9.67 3.28
N TYR A 61 -9.00 -10.35 4.15
CA TYR A 61 -7.55 -10.21 4.27
C TYR A 61 -6.86 -10.57 2.96
N ILE A 62 -7.18 -11.73 2.37
CA ILE A 62 -6.55 -12.18 1.13
C ILE A 62 -6.81 -11.18 0.00
N SER A 63 -8.05 -10.74 -0.14
CA SER A 63 -8.45 -9.74 -1.13
C SER A 63 -7.71 -8.41 -0.91
N SER A 64 -7.77 -7.87 0.31
CA SER A 64 -7.09 -6.61 0.66
C SER A 64 -5.58 -6.67 0.45
N ARG A 65 -4.94 -7.79 0.80
CA ARG A 65 -3.50 -8.02 0.61
C ARG A 65 -3.14 -8.08 -0.87
N LYS A 66 -3.94 -8.77 -1.69
CA LYS A 66 -3.72 -8.87 -3.14
C LYS A 66 -3.80 -7.50 -3.79
N PHE A 67 -4.87 -6.74 -3.53
CA PHE A 67 -5.04 -5.39 -4.06
C PHE A 67 -3.93 -4.45 -3.61
N TYR A 68 -3.58 -4.47 -2.31
CA TYR A 68 -2.54 -3.60 -1.80
C TYR A 68 -1.15 -3.91 -2.39
N ARG A 69 -0.81 -5.20 -2.58
CA ARG A 69 0.43 -5.60 -3.27
C ARG A 69 0.48 -5.12 -4.72
N ILE A 70 -0.60 -5.31 -5.49
CA ILE A 70 -0.66 -4.86 -6.89
C ILE A 70 -0.47 -3.33 -6.95
N TYR A 71 -1.14 -2.61 -6.07
CA TYR A 71 -1.01 -1.17 -5.97
C TYR A 71 0.43 -0.74 -5.70
N LEU A 72 1.10 -1.37 -4.73
CA LEU A 72 2.50 -1.10 -4.39
C LEU A 72 3.46 -1.43 -5.53
N ILE A 73 3.20 -2.51 -6.29
CA ILE A 73 4.00 -2.86 -7.48
C ILE A 73 3.89 -1.76 -8.55
N ILE A 74 2.68 -1.28 -8.83
CA ILE A 74 2.46 -0.19 -9.79
C ILE A 74 3.14 1.09 -9.30
N TYR A 75 2.97 1.42 -8.00
CA TYR A 75 3.62 2.58 -7.39
C TYR A 75 5.16 2.50 -7.54
N LEU A 76 5.75 1.33 -7.28
CA LEU A 76 7.18 1.10 -7.42
C LEU A 76 7.63 1.22 -8.89
N ALA A 77 6.87 0.67 -9.84
CA ALA A 77 7.17 0.79 -11.26
C ALA A 77 7.16 2.25 -11.74
N LEU A 78 6.15 3.03 -11.32
CA LEU A 78 6.09 4.47 -11.59
C LEU A 78 7.28 5.22 -10.98
N PHE A 79 7.66 4.85 -9.76
CA PHE A 79 8.80 5.46 -9.07
C PHE A 79 10.13 5.16 -9.79
N ILE A 80 10.33 3.91 -10.22
CA ILE A 80 11.51 3.52 -11.01
C ILE A 80 11.53 4.27 -12.35
N ALA A 81 10.39 4.37 -13.03
CA ALA A 81 10.30 5.13 -14.29
C ALA A 81 10.66 6.60 -14.10
N TYR A 82 10.16 7.25 -13.04
CA TYR A 82 10.52 8.62 -12.68
C TYR A 82 12.01 8.79 -12.35
N TYR A 83 12.57 7.83 -11.61
CA TYR A 83 13.98 7.87 -11.21
C TYR A 83 14.92 7.75 -12.41
N LEU A 84 14.55 6.94 -13.41
CA LEU A 84 15.33 6.71 -14.63
C LEU A 84 15.07 7.74 -15.74
N SER A 85 14.03 8.57 -15.63
CA SER A 85 13.71 9.67 -16.57
C SER A 85 14.44 10.97 -16.24
#